data_AF-A0A932GHX4-F1
#
_entry.id   AF-A0A932GHX4-F1
#
_cell.length_a   1.000
_cell.length_b   1.000
_cell.length_c   1.000
_cell.angle_alpha   90.00
_cell.angle_beta   90.00
_cell.angle_gamma   90.00
#
_symmetry.space_group_name_H-M   'P 1'
#
loop_
_entity.id
_entity.type
_entity.pdbx_description
1 polymer ?
#
loop_
_entity_poly.entity_id
_entity_poly.type
_entity_poly.pdbx_seq_one_letter_code
_entity_poly.pdbx_strand_id
1 'polypeptide(L)'
;MEASLYAAFGLGLILGVKHALDADHVIAVSTIVSEHRSLKWASLIGAFWGLGHTTTLFAVGLLVIGLRLTIPPRLALGLEFLVAVMLVILGASILWRSFGPERLHLHTHAHNPETH
;
A
#
# COMPACT_ATOMS: atom_id res chain seq x y z
N MET A 1 11.83 12.99 31.04
CA MET A 1 10.99 11.79 30.87
C MET A 1 9.79 12.05 29.96
N GLU A 2 9.09 13.18 30.12
CA GLU A 2 8.03 13.62 29.18
C GLU A 2 8.52 13.86 27.74
N ALA A 3 9.60 14.65 27.57
CA ALA A 3 10.13 14.99 26.25
C ALA A 3 10.59 13.76 25.44
N SER A 4 11.14 12.74 26.11
CA SER A 4 11.55 11.48 25.47
C SER A 4 10.36 10.65 24.99
N LEU A 5 9.21 10.71 25.67
CA LEU A 5 8.01 10.01 25.25
C LEU A 5 7.38 10.67 24.02
N TYR A 6 7.25 12.00 24.03
CA TYR A 6 6.80 12.76 22.86
C TYR A 6 7.73 12.58 21.65
N ALA A 7 9.04 12.54 21.88
CA ALA A 7 10.02 12.26 20.83
C ALA A 7 9.86 10.83 20.27
N ALA A 8 9.62 9.83 21.13
CA ALA A 8 9.38 8.45 20.71
C ALA A 8 8.10 8.32 19.87
N PHE A 9 7.01 8.95 20.29
CA PHE A 9 5.76 8.98 19.50
C PHE A 9 5.93 9.75 18.19
N GLY A 10 6.62 10.89 18.20
CA GLY A 10 6.91 11.67 17.00
C GLY A 10 7.75 10.88 16.00
N LEU A 11 8.83 10.24 16.45
CA LEU A 11 9.65 9.36 15.62
C LEU A 11 8.87 8.16 15.10
N GLY A 12 8.08 7.50 15.96
CA GLY A 12 7.22 6.40 15.57
C GLY A 12 6.22 6.80 14.49
N LEU A 13 5.61 7.97 14.61
CA LEU A 13 4.69 8.50 13.60
C LEU A 13 5.40 8.80 12.27
N ILE A 14 6.56 9.46 12.30
CA ILE A 14 7.35 9.76 11.10
C ILE A 14 7.77 8.47 10.39
N LEU A 15 8.26 7.48 11.14
CA LEU A 15 8.63 6.17 10.58
C LEU A 15 7.42 5.43 10.01
N GLY A 16 6.27 5.51 10.67
CA GLY A 16 5.02 4.95 10.17
C GLY A 16 4.56 5.60 8.87
N VAL A 17 4.62 6.93 8.77
CA VAL A 17 4.30 7.67 7.53
C VAL A 17 5.28 7.31 6.43
N LYS A 18 6.58 7.25 6.72
CA LYS A 18 7.60 6.81 5.75
C LYS A 18 7.25 5.43 5.22
N HIS A 19 6.94 4.48 6.11
CA HIS A 19 6.60 3.12 5.71
C HIS A 19 5.35 3.08 4.84
N ALA A 20 4.30 3.83 5.19
CA ALA A 20 3.08 3.95 4.39
C ALA A 20 3.32 4.45 2.95
N LEU A 21 4.43 5.16 2.73
CA LEU A 21 4.85 5.69 1.43
C LEU A 21 5.87 4.80 0.70
N ASP A 22 6.19 3.62 1.24
CA ASP A 22 7.03 2.65 0.54
C ASP A 22 6.33 2.15 -0.74
N ALA A 23 7.14 1.70 -1.70
CA ALA A 23 6.68 1.42 -3.07
C ALA A 23 5.58 0.35 -3.12
N ASP A 24 5.63 -0.63 -2.23
CA ASP A 24 4.63 -1.70 -2.10
C ASP A 24 3.25 -1.16 -1.70
N HIS A 25 3.18 -0.26 -0.72
CA HIS A 25 1.93 0.34 -0.26
C HIS A 25 1.35 1.31 -1.28
N VAL A 26 2.21 2.11 -1.92
CA VAL A 26 1.79 3.01 -3.01
C VAL A 26 1.19 2.21 -4.18
N ILE A 27 1.83 1.11 -4.57
CA ILE A 27 1.35 0.22 -5.63
C ILE A 27 0.02 -0.44 -5.23
N ALA A 28 -0.10 -0.95 -4.00
CA ALA A 28 -1.32 -1.59 -3.53
C ALA A 28 -2.51 -0.61 -3.50
N VAL A 29 -2.34 0.56 -2.89
CA VAL A 29 -3.41 1.55 -2.75
C VAL A 29 -3.78 2.15 -4.11
N SER A 30 -2.80 2.45 -4.97
CA SER A 30 -3.08 2.94 -6.33
C SER A 30 -3.85 1.92 -7.17
N THR A 31 -3.54 0.63 -7.03
CA THR A 31 -4.28 -0.45 -7.69
C THR A 31 -5.74 -0.48 -7.20
N ILE A 32 -5.96 -0.49 -5.89
CA ILE A 32 -7.32 -0.50 -5.29
C ILE A 32 -8.15 0.70 -5.75
N VAL A 33 -7.56 1.90 -5.71
CA VAL A 33 -8.22 3.14 -6.14
C VAL A 33 -8.48 3.16 -7.66
N SER A 34 -7.57 2.61 -8.47
CA SER A 34 -7.74 2.56 -9.93
C SER A 34 -8.88 1.63 -10.36
N GLU A 35 -9.16 0.58 -9.58
CA GLU A 35 -10.16 -0.44 -9.90
C GLU A 35 -11.57 -0.06 -9.40
N HIS A 36 -11.66 0.80 -8.37
CA HIS A 36 -12.93 1.17 -7.74
C HIS A 36 -13.33 2.61 -8.08
N ARG A 37 -14.46 2.77 -8.79
CA ARG A 37 -14.98 4.09 -9.21
C ARG A 37 -15.38 5.03 -8.07
N SER A 38 -15.51 4.51 -6.84
CA SER A 38 -15.97 5.24 -5.67
C SER A 38 -14.91 5.27 -4.57
N LEU A 39 -14.46 6.48 -4.22
CA LEU A 39 -13.45 6.72 -3.18
C LEU A 39 -13.82 6.11 -1.82
N LYS A 40 -15.11 6.14 -1.46
CA LYS A 40 -15.60 5.57 -0.18
C LYS A 40 -15.31 4.08 -0.06
N TRP A 41 -15.56 3.31 -1.12
CA TRP A 41 -15.30 1.87 -1.13
C TRP A 41 -13.80 1.57 -1.19
N ALA A 42 -13.04 2.33 -1.98
CA ALA A 42 -11.59 2.20 -2.03
C ALA A 42 -10.94 2.47 -0.65
N SER A 43 -11.38 3.51 0.07
CA SER A 43 -10.94 3.79 1.43
C SER A 43 -11.29 2.69 2.42
N LEU A 44 -12.49 2.10 2.32
CA LEU A 44 -12.92 1.02 3.21
C LEU A 44 -12.11 -0.25 2.99
N ILE A 45 -11.90 -0.64 1.72
CA ILE A 45 -11.07 -1.78 1.34
C ILE A 45 -9.62 -1.55 1.79
N GLY A 46 -9.08 -0.36 1.58
CA GLY A 46 -7.76 0.03 2.06
C GLY A 46 -7.64 -0.06 3.58
N ALA A 47 -8.68 0.35 4.33
CA ALA A 47 -8.69 0.26 5.79
C ALA A 47 -8.73 -1.20 6.28
N PHE A 48 -9.58 -2.06 5.70
CA PHE A 48 -9.62 -3.48 6.06
C PHE A 48 -8.31 -4.18 5.69
N TRP A 49 -7.72 -3.85 4.56
CA TRP A 49 -6.42 -4.38 4.15
C TRP A 49 -5.31 -3.97 5.12
N GLY A 50 -5.21 -2.68 5.46
CA GLY A 50 -4.22 -2.17 6.42
C GLY A 50 -4.41 -2.75 7.83
N LEU A 51 -5.67 -2.92 8.27
CA LEU A 51 -5.99 -3.55 9.54
C LEU A 51 -5.55 -5.01 9.56
N GLY A 52 -5.91 -5.78 8.53
CA GLY A 52 -5.50 -7.18 8.39
C GLY A 52 -3.98 -7.34 8.38
N HIS A 53 -3.29 -6.51 7.58
CA HIS A 53 -1.83 -6.49 7.52
C HIS A 53 -1.20 -6.23 8.88
N THR A 54 -1.65 -5.18 9.57
CA THR A 54 -1.17 -4.82 10.91
C THR A 54 -1.43 -5.95 11.91
N THR A 55 -2.63 -6.54 11.91
CA THR A 55 -2.98 -7.66 12.79
C THR A 55 -2.09 -8.87 12.55
N THR A 56 -1.81 -9.23 11.29
CA THR A 56 -0.91 -10.35 10.98
C THR A 56 0.51 -10.07 11.45
N LEU A 57 1.08 -8.89 11.15
CA LEU A 57 2.42 -8.52 11.60
C LEU A 57 2.52 -8.49 13.13
N PHE A 58 1.50 -7.94 13.80
CA PHE A 58 1.45 -7.88 15.25
C PHE A 58 1.37 -9.28 15.88
N ALA A 59 0.48 -10.15 15.38
CA ALA A 59 0.31 -11.50 15.89
C ALA A 59 1.57 -12.36 15.67
N VAL A 60 2.13 -12.36 14.45
CA VAL A 60 3.34 -13.11 14.12
C VAL A 60 4.55 -12.55 14.88
N GLY A 61 4.70 -11.23 14.95
CA GLY A 61 5.78 -10.58 15.70
C GLY A 61 5.71 -10.92 17.19
N LEU A 62 4.52 -10.86 17.79
CA LEU A 62 4.30 -11.23 19.19
C LEU A 62 4.65 -12.71 19.44
N LEU A 63 4.26 -13.61 18.52
CA LEU A 63 4.57 -15.03 18.61
C LEU A 63 6.08 -15.27 18.54
N VAL A 64 6.77 -14.65 17.58
CA VAL A 64 8.22 -14.78 17.39
C VAL A 64 8.99 -14.28 18.62
N ILE A 65 8.63 -13.10 19.13
CA ILE A 65 9.27 -12.50 20.32
C ILE A 65 8.95 -13.33 21.57
N GLY A 66 7.68 -13.71 21.75
CA GLY A 66 7.21 -14.46 22.94
C GLY A 66 7.81 -15.86 23.02
N LEU A 67 7.91 -16.56 21.90
CA LEU A 67 8.53 -17.89 21.83
C LEU A 67 10.05 -17.85 21.61
N ARG A 68 10.65 -16.65 21.52
CA ARG A 68 12.07 -16.44 21.18
C ARG A 68 12.52 -17.25 19.95
N LEU A 69 11.65 -17.35 18.96
CA LEU A 69 11.95 -18.08 17.73
C LEU A 69 12.99 -17.30 16.93
N THR A 70 14.08 -17.97 16.57
CA THR A 70 15.06 -17.41 15.64
C THR A 70 14.62 -17.74 14.22
N ILE A 71 14.32 -16.71 13.42
CA ILE A 71 13.99 -16.91 12.01
C ILE A 71 15.27 -17.32 11.28
N PRO A 72 15.33 -18.52 10.67
CA PRO A 72 16.52 -18.94 9.95
C PRO A 72 16.80 -18.01 8.77
N PRO A 73 18.08 -17.61 8.52
CA PRO A 73 18.42 -16.70 7.43
C PRO A 73 17.93 -17.15 6.05
N ARG A 74 17.90 -18.47 5.81
CA ARG A 74 17.40 -19.06 4.56
C ARG A 74 15.90 -18.79 4.35
N LEU A 75 15.11 -18.80 5.42
CA LEU A 75 13.67 -18.53 5.34
C LEU A 75 13.43 -17.05 5.08
N ALA A 76 14.16 -16.17 5.78
CA ALA A 76 14.09 -14.72 5.55
C ALA A 76 14.43 -14.37 4.10
N LEU A 77 15.55 -14.90 3.58
CA LEU A 77 15.98 -14.65 2.20
C LEU A 77 14.95 -15.17 1.18
N GLY A 78 14.34 -16.33 1.44
CA GLY A 78 13.28 -16.87 0.58
C GLY A 78 12.03 -15.98 0.54
N LEU A 79 11.61 -15.45 1.70
CA LEU A 79 10.49 -14.52 1.78
C LEU A 79 10.81 -13.17 1.11
N GLU A 80 12.02 -12.64 1.32
CA GLU A 80 12.49 -11.43 0.65
C GLU A 80 12.50 -11.58 -0.87
N PHE A 81 13.00 -12.71 -1.37
CA PHE A 81 13.01 -13.01 -2.80
C PHE A 81 11.58 -13.09 -3.37
N LEU A 82 10.66 -13.74 -2.64
CA LEU A 82 9.26 -13.84 -3.05
C LEU A 82 8.60 -12.45 -3.15
N VAL A 83 8.82 -11.60 -2.14
CA VAL A 83 8.31 -10.21 -2.15
C VAL A 83 8.92 -9.42 -3.30
N ALA A 84 10.22 -9.56 -3.56
CA ALA A 84 10.89 -8.89 -4.68
C ALA A 84 10.27 -9.28 -6.03
N VAL A 85 10.04 -10.57 -6.28
CA VAL A 85 9.38 -11.06 -7.50
C VAL A 85 7.96 -10.49 -7.61
N MET A 86 7.20 -10.49 -6.52
CA MET A 86 5.86 -9.93 -6.48
C MET A 86 5.85 -8.45 -6.88
N LEU A 87 6.78 -7.64 -6.35
CA LEU A 87 6.89 -6.22 -6.68
C LEU A 87 7.28 -5.96 -8.14
N VAL A 88 8.19 -6.77 -8.70
CA VAL A 88 8.55 -6.68 -10.13
C VAL A 88 7.33 -6.94 -11.02
N ILE A 89 6.55 -7.99 -10.73
CA ILE A 89 5.34 -8.33 -11.49
C ILE A 89 4.29 -7.21 -11.38
N LEU A 90 4.06 -6.70 -10.17
CA LEU A 90 3.04 -5.69 -9.91
C LEU A 90 3.42 -4.35 -10.57
N GLY A 91 4.69 -3.97 -10.48
CA GLY A 91 5.24 -2.80 -11.18
C GLY A 91 5.14 -2.92 -12.71
N ALA A 92 5.48 -4.08 -13.28
CA ALA A 92 5.32 -4.35 -14.71
C ALA A 92 3.84 -4.30 -15.15
N SER A 93 2.93 -4.85 -14.34
CA SER A 93 1.48 -4.83 -14.59
C SER A 93 0.93 -3.40 -14.62
N ILE A 94 1.35 -2.53 -13.69
CA ILE A 94 0.96 -1.10 -13.70
C ILE A 94 1.52 -0.41 -14.95
N LEU A 95 2.78 -0.66 -15.29
CA LEU A 95 3.42 -0.06 -16.45
C LEU A 95 2.69 -0.46 -17.75
N TRP A 96 2.38 -1.74 -17.93
CA TRP A 96 1.62 -2.23 -19.08
C TRP A 96 0.19 -1.65 -19.14
N ARG A 97 -0.48 -1.48 -18.00
CA ARG A 97 -1.81 -0.84 -17.97
C ARG A 97 -1.75 0.67 -18.28
N SER A 98 -0.66 1.33 -17.90
CA SER A 98 -0.43 2.76 -18.16
C SER A 98 -0.04 3.03 -19.63
N PHE A 99 0.70 2.11 -20.26
CA PHE A 99 1.08 2.20 -21.69
C PHE A 99 0.07 1.55 -22.65
N GLY A 100 -0.98 0.90 -22.15
CA GLY A 100 -2.13 0.51 -22.98
C GLY A 100 -2.85 1.74 -23.52
N PRO A 101 -3.54 1.66 -24.67
CA PRO A 101 -4.18 2.82 -25.29
C PRO A 101 -5.11 3.45 -24.27
N GLU A 102 -4.75 4.68 -23.89
CA GLU A 102 -5.48 5.58 -23.03
C GLU A 102 -7.00 5.36 -23.13
N ARG A 103 -7.61 4.91 -22.03
CA ARG A 103 -8.91 5.48 -21.67
C ARG A 103 -8.63 6.92 -21.26
N LEU A 104 -8.31 7.76 -22.25
CA LEU A 104 -8.52 9.19 -22.19
C LEU A 104 -9.98 9.31 -21.81
N HIS A 105 -10.26 9.54 -20.53
CA HIS A 105 -11.46 10.27 -20.17
C HIS A 105 -11.28 11.68 -20.72
N LEU A 106 -11.43 11.80 -22.05
CA LEU A 106 -11.80 13.03 -22.70
C LEU A 106 -13.12 13.42 -22.05
N HIS A 107 -13.05 14.33 -21.09
CA HIS A 107 -14.21 15.11 -20.69
C HIS A 107 -14.64 15.90 -21.92
N THR A 108 -15.52 15.31 -22.73
CA THR A 108 -16.23 16.05 -23.76
C THR A 108 -17.18 16.99 -23.03
N HIS A 109 -16.73 18.23 -22.80
CA HIS A 109 -17.65 19.31 -22.44
C HIS A 109 -18.52 19.57 -23.67
N ALA A 110 -19.71 18.97 -23.69
CA ALA A 110 -20.76 19.36 -24.62
C ALA A 110 -21.24 20.76 -24.23
N HIS A 111 -20.78 21.78 -24.94
CA HIS A 111 -21.49 23.05 -24.96
C HIS A 111 -22.79 22.87 -25.74
N ASN A 112 -23.91 23.04 -25.04
CA ASN A 112 -25.26 23.01 -25.59
C ASN A 112 -25.37 23.97 -26.80
N PRO A 113 -25.84 23.54 -27.99
CA PRO A 113 -26.04 24.42 -29.12
C PRO A 113 -27.52 24.80 -29.25
N GLU A 114 -27.95 25.83 -28.54
CA GLU A 114 -29.24 26.53 -28.74
C GLU A 114 -28.98 27.96 -28.19
N THR A 115 -29.08 29.09 -28.89
CA THR A 115 -29.89 29.49 -30.05
C THR A 115 -29.27 30.75 -30.70
N HIS A 116 -29.20 30.82 -32.03
CA HIS A 116 -29.53 32.00 -32.84
C HIS A 116 -29.59 31.64 -34.33
#